data_AF-W2TUI8-F1
#
_entry.id   AF-W2TUI8-F1
#
_cell.length_a   1.000
_cell.length_b   1.000
_cell.length_c   1.000
_cell.angle_alpha   90.00
_cell.angle_beta   90.00
_cell.angle_gamma   90.00
#
_symmetry.space_group_name_H-M   'P 1'
#
loop_
_entity.id
_entity.type
_entity.pdbx_description
1 polymer ?
#
loop_
_entity_poly.entity_id
_entity_poly.type
_entity_poly.pdbx_seq_one_letter_code
_entity_poly.pdbx_strand_id
1 'polypeptide(L)'
;MNIQIHDMGGQPTELMKMPEFINPWVAQDREGYRNFVLFVTSMTDFNVPDEEEPTRTAMERSIKVLELILNEDAVQSCGLLIFFNKKDRFDDIVSTLQRTEEGRSEIEKFLGDNMKKEAKTRLNTGNCPVGILGKALQDKFDEVIRVKRKGANEKGVYMRFTQAVDSSIMADIFNIVKNQIIDNLISKGIFISV
;
A
#
# COMPACT_ATOMS: atom_id res chain seq x y z
N MET A 1 -9.12 16.81 17.83
CA MET A 1 -8.20 16.34 16.78
C MET A 1 -8.87 16.68 15.47
N ASN A 2 -8.28 17.59 14.68
CA ASN A 2 -8.83 17.98 13.39
C ASN A 2 -8.08 17.20 12.31
N ILE A 3 -8.80 16.47 11.47
CA ILE A 3 -8.24 15.76 10.32
C ILE A 3 -8.59 16.55 9.07
N GLN A 4 -7.60 16.75 8.21
CA GLN A 4 -7.78 17.30 6.87
C GLN A 4 -7.39 16.23 5.86
N ILE A 5 -8.25 16.01 4.87
CA ILE A 5 -8.01 15.05 3.78
C ILE A 5 -7.93 15.86 2.51
N HIS A 6 -6.81 15.72 1.81
CA HIS A 6 -6.55 16.36 0.52
C HIS A 6 -6.47 15.26 -0.53
N ASP A 7 -7.44 15.25 -1.44
CA ASP A 7 -7.50 14.26 -2.51
C ASP A 7 -6.79 14.78 -3.75
N MET A 8 -5.99 13.92 -4.37
CA MET A 8 -5.23 14.20 -5.58
C MET A 8 -5.62 13.16 -6.62
N GLY A 9 -5.98 13.61 -7.82
CA GLY A 9 -6.29 12.69 -8.90
C GLY A 9 -5.06 11.85 -9.30
N GLY A 10 -5.32 10.58 -9.64
CA GLY A 10 -4.29 9.57 -9.87
C GLY A 10 -3.85 9.42 -11.33
N GLN A 11 -4.30 10.29 -12.24
CA GLN A 11 -3.89 10.23 -13.64
C GLN A 11 -2.43 10.67 -13.79
N PRO A 12 -1.66 10.16 -14.76
CA PRO A 12 -0.25 10.52 -14.94
C PRO A 12 0.00 12.03 -15.07
N THR A 13 -0.90 12.74 -15.77
CA THR A 13 -0.86 14.20 -15.93
C THR A 13 -1.06 14.96 -14.62
N GLU A 14 -1.79 14.36 -13.67
CA GLU A 14 -1.98 14.90 -12.32
C GLU A 14 -0.78 14.59 -11.45
N LEU A 15 -0.24 13.36 -11.53
CA LEU A 15 0.96 12.94 -10.78
C LEU A 15 2.21 13.77 -11.13
N MET A 16 2.30 14.36 -12.32
CA MET A 16 3.37 15.34 -12.65
C MET A 16 3.33 16.59 -11.75
N LYS A 17 2.16 16.93 -11.21
CA LYS A 17 1.96 18.08 -10.30
C LYS A 17 2.08 17.68 -8.83
N MET A 18 2.49 16.45 -8.53
CA MET A 18 2.59 15.94 -7.16
C MET A 18 3.45 16.83 -6.25
N PRO A 19 4.63 17.33 -6.67
CA PRO A 19 5.41 18.23 -5.81
C PRO A 19 4.65 19.53 -5.50
N GLU A 20 3.99 20.11 -6.50
CA GLU A 20 3.19 21.33 -6.36
C GLU A 20 1.97 21.10 -5.45
N PHE A 21 1.40 19.89 -5.49
CA PHE A 21 0.26 19.51 -4.67
C PHE A 21 0.68 19.26 -3.20
N ILE A 22 1.76 18.52 -2.96
CA ILE A 22 2.17 18.07 -1.61
C ILE A 22 2.85 19.17 -0.82
N ASN A 23 3.73 19.97 -1.45
CA ASN A 23 4.56 20.96 -0.75
C ASN A 23 3.77 21.97 0.09
N PRO A 24 2.63 22.54 -0.37
CA PRO A 24 1.84 23.46 0.44
C PRO A 24 1.32 22.87 1.74
N TRP A 25 1.07 21.55 1.79
CA TRP A 25 0.51 20.87 2.96
C TRP A 25 1.59 20.32 3.88
N VAL A 26 2.70 19.85 3.31
CA VAL A 26 3.75 19.16 4.07
C VAL A 26 4.92 20.08 4.44
N ALA A 27 5.33 20.99 3.54
CA ALA A 27 6.47 21.89 3.78
C ALA A 27 6.09 23.12 4.63
N GLN A 28 4.81 23.48 4.69
CA GLN A 28 4.29 24.50 5.62
C GLN A 28 4.04 23.91 7.02
N ASP A 29 4.96 23.05 7.48
CA ASP A 29 4.83 22.30 8.73
C ASP A 29 4.66 23.26 9.91
N ARG A 30 3.40 23.52 10.27
CA ARG A 30 3.03 24.28 11.46
C ARG A 30 3.29 23.36 12.65
N GLU A 31 3.94 23.88 13.69
CA GLU A 31 4.19 23.14 14.93
C GLU A 31 2.94 22.33 15.36
N GLY A 32 3.07 21.00 15.39
CA GLY A 32 2.04 20.09 15.90
C GLY A 32 1.23 19.30 14.86
N TYR A 33 1.44 19.51 13.55
CA TYR A 33 0.81 18.68 12.52
C TYR A 33 1.54 17.35 12.32
N ARG A 34 0.80 16.32 11.88
CA ARG A 34 1.36 15.04 11.46
C ARG A 34 0.77 14.66 10.13
N ASN A 35 1.64 14.56 9.13
CA ASN A 35 1.24 14.31 7.76
C ASN A 35 1.32 12.82 7.44
N PHE A 36 0.34 12.35 6.70
CA PHE A 36 0.28 10.99 6.21
C PHE A 36 -0.07 10.99 4.72
N VAL A 37 0.62 10.16 3.96
CA VAL A 37 0.23 9.82 2.60
C VAL A 37 -0.65 8.59 2.67
N LEU A 38 -1.90 8.70 2.21
CA LEU A 38 -2.77 7.57 1.99
C LEU A 38 -2.70 7.16 0.52
N PHE A 39 -2.03 6.05 0.25
CA PHE A 39 -1.92 5.46 -1.08
C PHE A 39 -2.94 4.33 -1.23
N VAL A 40 -3.84 4.43 -2.21
CA VAL A 40 -4.85 3.41 -2.48
C VAL A 40 -4.50 2.70 -3.77
N THR A 41 -4.43 1.38 -3.74
CA THR A 41 -4.15 0.53 -4.89
C THR A 41 -5.16 -0.60 -5.01
N SER A 42 -5.41 -1.07 -6.23
CA SER A 42 -6.41 -2.09 -6.52
C SER A 42 -5.75 -3.47 -6.55
N MET A 43 -6.18 -4.38 -5.68
CA MET A 43 -5.66 -5.75 -5.66
C MET A 43 -5.99 -6.54 -6.93
N THR A 44 -7.10 -6.21 -7.60
CA THR A 44 -7.56 -6.91 -8.81
C THR A 44 -6.70 -6.64 -10.03
N ASP A 45 -5.78 -5.68 -9.95
CA ASP A 45 -5.03 -5.20 -11.11
C ASP A 45 -3.72 -6.01 -11.32
N PHE A 46 -3.50 -7.05 -10.52
CA PHE A 46 -2.27 -7.85 -10.51
C PHE A 46 -2.01 -8.60 -11.82
N ASN A 47 -3.07 -8.93 -12.57
CA ASN A 47 -3.02 -9.61 -13.86
C ASN A 47 -3.71 -8.81 -14.99
N VAL A 48 -4.11 -7.57 -14.72
CA VAL A 48 -4.78 -6.69 -15.70
C VAL A 48 -3.72 -5.88 -16.44
N PRO A 49 -3.66 -5.92 -17.79
CA PRO A 49 -2.75 -5.07 -18.56
C PRO A 49 -2.98 -3.59 -18.29
N ASP A 50 -1.91 -2.81 -18.26
CA ASP A 50 -2.01 -1.35 -18.19
C ASP A 50 -2.57 -0.79 -19.51
N GLU A 51 -3.51 0.16 -19.41
CA GLU A 51 -4.19 0.73 -20.59
C GLU A 51 -3.22 1.54 -21.48
N GLU A 52 -2.25 2.21 -20.85
CA GLU A 52 -1.27 3.05 -21.54
C GLU A 52 -0.05 2.25 -22.03
N GLU A 53 0.33 1.19 -21.30
CA GLU A 53 1.52 0.38 -21.61
C GLU A 53 1.22 -1.12 -21.40
N PRO A 54 0.60 -1.80 -22.38
CA PRO A 54 0.13 -3.19 -22.22
C PRO A 54 1.21 -4.24 -21.94
N THR A 55 2.50 -3.88 -22.01
CA THR A 55 3.63 -4.75 -21.65
C THR A 55 3.79 -4.93 -20.15
N ARG A 56 3.10 -4.14 -19.33
CA ARG A 56 3.06 -4.24 -17.86
C ARG A 56 1.63 -4.32 -17.36
N THR A 57 1.45 -4.67 -16.09
CA THR A 57 0.14 -4.66 -15.43
C THR A 57 -0.21 -3.30 -14.86
N ALA A 58 -1.51 -3.03 -14.68
CA ALA A 58 -1.98 -1.84 -13.99
C ALA A 58 -1.46 -1.78 -12.52
N MET A 59 -1.23 -2.93 -11.87
CA MET A 59 -0.55 -2.99 -10.58
C MET A 59 0.92 -2.54 -10.68
N GLU A 60 1.66 -2.96 -11.70
CA GLU A 60 3.05 -2.51 -11.92
C GLU A 60 3.13 -1.00 -12.16
N ARG A 61 2.15 -0.42 -12.87
CA ARG A 61 2.00 1.03 -12.95
C ARG A 61 1.78 1.63 -11.56
N SER A 62 0.88 1.08 -10.75
CA SER A 62 0.62 1.55 -9.38
C SER A 62 1.88 1.52 -8.51
N ILE A 63 2.70 0.46 -8.60
CA ILE A 63 3.99 0.37 -7.90
C ILE A 63 4.95 1.47 -8.33
N LYS A 64 5.05 1.76 -9.64
CA LYS A 64 5.87 2.88 -10.15
C LYS A 64 5.39 4.24 -9.63
N VAL A 65 4.06 4.44 -9.53
CA VAL A 65 3.51 5.67 -8.94
C VAL A 65 3.90 5.80 -7.47
N LEU A 66 3.79 4.72 -6.70
CA LEU A 66 4.26 4.71 -5.31
C LEU A 66 5.76 5.04 -5.25
N GLU A 67 6.56 4.47 -6.14
CA GLU A 67 7.99 4.76 -6.21
C GLU A 67 8.26 6.26 -6.42
N LEU A 68 7.55 6.90 -7.36
CA LEU A 68 7.63 8.34 -7.61
C LEU A 68 7.29 9.15 -6.35
N ILE A 69 6.19 8.82 -5.68
CA ILE A 69 5.77 9.48 -4.43
C ILE A 69 6.85 9.36 -3.36
N LEU A 70 7.47 8.20 -3.25
CA LEU A 70 8.54 7.93 -2.28
C LEU A 70 9.89 8.52 -2.69
N ASN A 71 10.04 9.17 -3.85
CA ASN A 71 11.24 9.94 -4.17
C ASN A 71 11.10 11.42 -3.77
N GLU A 72 9.91 11.88 -3.38
CA GLU A 72 9.71 13.26 -2.93
C GLU A 72 10.23 13.46 -1.50
N ASP A 73 11.13 14.42 -1.30
CA ASP A 73 11.74 14.71 -0.01
C ASP A 73 10.70 15.08 1.04
N ALA A 74 9.68 15.86 0.65
CA ALA A 74 8.57 16.22 1.54
C ALA A 74 7.84 14.98 2.08
N VAL A 75 7.71 13.92 1.28
CA VAL A 75 7.00 12.70 1.66
C VAL A 75 7.82 11.81 2.61
N GLN A 76 9.15 11.97 2.65
CA GLN A 76 10.01 11.16 3.53
C GLN A 76 9.70 11.34 5.02
N SER A 77 9.24 12.53 5.42
CA SER A 77 8.85 12.83 6.81
C SER A 77 7.41 12.41 7.15
N CYS A 78 6.59 12.09 6.14
CA CYS A 78 5.21 11.66 6.32
C CYS A 78 5.11 10.19 6.73
N GLY A 79 4.09 9.85 7.53
CA GLY A 79 3.64 8.46 7.63
C GLY A 79 3.06 7.97 6.29
N LEU A 80 3.11 6.68 6.03
CA LEU A 80 2.56 6.07 4.81
C LEU A 80 1.48 5.08 5.19
N LEU A 81 0.27 5.28 4.69
CA LEU A 81 -0.80 4.29 4.72
C LEU A 81 -1.00 3.74 3.32
N ILE A 82 -1.09 2.43 3.20
CA ILE A 82 -1.42 1.76 1.93
C ILE A 82 -2.67 0.93 2.12
N PHE A 83 -3.68 1.23 1.31
CA PHE A 83 -4.89 0.45 1.20
C PHE A 83 -4.88 -0.36 -0.09
N PHE A 84 -4.77 -1.67 0.10
CA PHE A 84 -4.95 -2.67 -0.93
C PHE A 84 -6.46 -2.95 -1.07
N ASN A 85 -7.11 -2.16 -1.91
CA ASN A 85 -8.55 -2.12 -2.09
C ASN A 85 -9.05 -3.23 -3.04
N LYS A 86 -10.36 -3.47 -3.01
CA LYS A 86 -11.07 -4.52 -3.76
C LYS A 86 -10.64 -5.93 -3.36
N LYS A 87 -10.35 -6.13 -2.07
CA LYS A 87 -9.95 -7.43 -1.53
C LYS A 87 -10.97 -8.53 -1.83
N ASP A 88 -12.25 -8.24 -1.68
CA ASP A 88 -13.36 -9.13 -2.02
C ASP A 88 -13.26 -9.66 -3.46
N ARG A 89 -13.08 -8.77 -4.42
CA ARG A 89 -12.95 -9.14 -5.83
C ARG A 89 -11.66 -9.89 -6.12
N PHE A 90 -10.57 -9.50 -5.47
CA PHE A 90 -9.31 -10.23 -5.59
C PHE A 90 -9.46 -11.67 -5.11
N ASP A 91 -10.07 -11.87 -3.93
CA ASP A 91 -10.32 -13.19 -3.36
C ASP A 91 -11.12 -14.07 -4.33
N ASP A 92 -12.17 -13.52 -4.95
CA ASP A 92 -13.00 -14.22 -5.93
C ASP A 92 -12.22 -14.61 -7.20
N ILE A 93 -11.42 -13.67 -7.73
CA ILE A 93 -10.61 -13.88 -8.94
C ILE A 93 -9.61 -15.00 -8.69
N VAL A 94 -8.80 -14.91 -7.64
CA VAL A 94 -7.75 -15.91 -7.39
C VAL A 94 -8.34 -17.27 -6.99
N SER A 95 -9.48 -17.29 -6.30
CA SER A 95 -10.21 -18.54 -6.01
C SER A 95 -10.74 -19.20 -7.27
N THR A 96 -11.14 -18.41 -8.27
CA THR A 96 -11.60 -18.91 -9.57
C THR A 96 -10.43 -19.44 -10.39
N LEU A 97 -9.34 -18.66 -10.52
CA LEU A 97 -8.15 -19.02 -11.27
C LEU A 97 -7.46 -20.28 -10.74
N GLN A 98 -7.47 -20.51 -9.42
CA GLN A 98 -6.86 -21.71 -8.83
C GLN A 98 -7.52 -23.03 -9.28
N ARG A 99 -8.75 -23.00 -9.82
CA ARG A 99 -9.49 -24.20 -10.26
C ARG A 99 -8.87 -24.85 -11.49
N THR A 100 -8.15 -24.11 -12.33
CA THR A 100 -7.55 -24.61 -13.58
C THR A 100 -6.03 -24.52 -13.54
N GLU A 101 -5.35 -25.30 -14.37
CA GLU A 101 -3.89 -25.27 -14.46
C GLU A 101 -3.40 -23.96 -15.09
N GLU A 102 -4.12 -23.47 -16.09
CA GLU A 102 -3.85 -22.21 -16.77
C GLU A 102 -3.99 -21.03 -15.80
N GLY A 103 -5.05 -21.01 -14.98
CA GLY A 103 -5.26 -19.94 -14.01
C GLY A 103 -4.25 -19.96 -12.86
N ARG A 104 -3.80 -21.15 -12.42
CA ARG A 104 -2.66 -21.26 -11.48
C ARG A 104 -1.37 -20.72 -12.09
N SER A 105 -1.10 -21.04 -13.35
CA SER A 105 0.06 -20.53 -14.08
C SER A 105 0.02 -19.01 -14.24
N GLU A 106 -1.17 -18.44 -14.43
CA GLU A 106 -1.37 -16.99 -14.48
C GLU A 106 -1.06 -16.32 -13.13
N ILE A 107 -1.56 -16.88 -12.02
CA ILE A 107 -1.21 -16.40 -10.67
C ILE A 107 0.30 -16.48 -10.45
N GLU A 108 0.93 -17.61 -10.78
CA GLU A 108 2.37 -17.81 -10.59
C GLU A 108 3.18 -16.82 -11.42
N LYS A 109 2.78 -16.55 -12.67
CA LYS A 109 3.43 -15.56 -13.55
C LYS A 109 3.54 -14.18 -12.89
N PHE A 110 2.47 -13.72 -12.24
CA PHE A 110 2.41 -12.35 -11.72
C PHE A 110 2.82 -12.22 -10.25
N LEU A 111 2.51 -13.22 -9.41
CA LEU A 111 2.76 -13.15 -7.97
C LEU A 111 3.87 -14.10 -7.50
N GLY A 112 4.27 -15.06 -8.34
CA GLY A 112 5.16 -16.15 -7.95
C GLY A 112 6.52 -15.68 -7.42
N ASP A 113 7.11 -14.64 -7.99
CA ASP A 113 8.44 -14.16 -7.54
C ASP A 113 8.45 -13.72 -6.07
N ASN A 114 7.31 -13.26 -5.56
CA ASN A 114 7.14 -12.84 -4.17
C ASN A 114 6.53 -13.95 -3.28
N MET A 115 6.41 -15.18 -3.80
CA MET A 115 5.92 -16.34 -3.05
C MET A 115 7.06 -17.24 -2.58
N LYS A 116 6.94 -17.74 -1.35
CA LYS A 116 7.81 -18.80 -0.83
C LYS A 116 7.61 -20.11 -1.59
N LYS A 117 8.63 -20.98 -1.57
CA LYS A 117 8.59 -22.27 -2.28
C LYS A 117 7.41 -23.14 -1.87
N GLU A 118 7.07 -23.19 -0.58
CA GLU A 118 5.93 -23.96 -0.06
C GLU A 118 4.59 -23.41 -0.59
N ALA A 119 4.49 -22.09 -0.74
CA ALA A 119 3.32 -21.44 -1.28
C ALA A 119 3.14 -21.74 -2.78
N LYS A 120 4.24 -21.75 -3.55
CA LYS A 120 4.23 -22.17 -4.97
C LYS A 120 3.77 -23.62 -5.12
N THR A 121 4.28 -24.53 -4.28
CA THR A 121 3.81 -25.93 -4.29
C THR A 121 2.31 -26.02 -4.02
N ARG A 122 1.79 -25.28 -3.03
CA ARG A 122 0.36 -25.23 -2.74
C ARG A 122 -0.45 -24.65 -3.89
N LEU A 123 0.04 -23.58 -4.52
CA LEU A 123 -0.57 -22.98 -5.70
C LEU A 123 -0.71 -24.01 -6.80
N ASN A 124 0.36 -24.74 -7.13
CA ASN A 124 0.36 -25.75 -8.20
C ASN A 124 -0.65 -26.88 -7.96
N THR A 125 -0.95 -27.19 -6.69
CA THR A 125 -2.00 -28.17 -6.33
C THR A 125 -3.41 -27.59 -6.24
N GLY A 126 -3.60 -26.28 -6.49
CA GLY A 126 -4.90 -25.59 -6.40
C GLY A 126 -5.37 -25.32 -4.97
N ASN A 127 -4.49 -25.48 -3.97
CA ASN A 127 -4.82 -25.38 -2.55
C ASN A 127 -4.05 -24.25 -1.86
N CYS A 128 -3.71 -23.16 -2.57
CA CYS A 128 -3.07 -22.02 -1.95
C CYS A 128 -4.10 -21.14 -1.23
N PRO A 129 -3.94 -20.91 0.08
CA PRO A 129 -4.79 -19.96 0.78
C PRO A 129 -4.71 -18.57 0.14
N VAL A 130 -5.86 -17.95 -0.08
CA VAL A 130 -5.98 -16.61 -0.69
C VAL A 130 -5.17 -15.55 0.05
N GLY A 131 -5.11 -15.63 1.39
CA GLY A 131 -4.30 -14.72 2.19
C GLY A 131 -2.80 -14.77 1.88
N ILE A 132 -2.27 -15.90 1.42
CA ILE A 132 -0.87 -16.01 0.97
C ILE A 132 -0.68 -15.28 -0.36
N LEU A 133 -1.65 -15.36 -1.27
CA LEU A 133 -1.61 -14.65 -2.55
C LEU A 133 -1.73 -13.13 -2.34
N GLY A 134 -2.62 -12.70 -1.45
CA GLY A 134 -2.71 -11.29 -1.04
C GLY A 134 -1.42 -10.78 -0.40
N LYS A 135 -0.74 -11.62 0.39
CA LYS A 135 0.57 -11.28 0.96
C LYS A 135 1.66 -11.16 -0.10
N ALA A 136 1.72 -12.07 -1.07
CA ALA A 136 2.66 -11.98 -2.18
C ALA A 136 2.47 -10.69 -3.01
N LEU A 137 1.21 -10.28 -3.23
CA LEU A 137 0.89 -8.99 -3.84
C LEU A 137 1.42 -7.82 -2.99
N GLN A 138 1.13 -7.81 -1.69
CA GLN A 138 1.62 -6.78 -0.77
C GLN A 138 3.15 -6.71 -0.77
N ASP A 139 3.84 -7.86 -0.83
CA ASP A 139 5.30 -7.94 -0.77
C ASP A 139 5.98 -7.24 -1.97
N LYS A 140 5.32 -7.16 -3.14
CA LYS A 140 5.79 -6.33 -4.27
C LYS A 140 5.91 -4.84 -3.92
N PHE A 141 4.94 -4.31 -3.19
CA PHE A 141 4.96 -2.91 -2.75
C PHE A 141 5.99 -2.73 -1.63
N ASP A 142 6.08 -3.71 -0.72
CA ASP A 142 7.01 -3.69 0.40
C ASP A 142 8.48 -3.67 -0.08
N GLU A 143 8.81 -4.37 -1.16
CA GLU A 143 10.14 -4.32 -1.78
C GLU A 143 10.55 -2.89 -2.19
N VAL A 144 9.66 -2.16 -2.86
CA VAL A 144 9.91 -0.77 -3.25
C VAL A 144 10.02 0.14 -2.02
N ILE A 145 9.14 -0.04 -1.04
CA ILE A 145 9.15 0.75 0.19
C ILE A 145 10.46 0.56 0.95
N ARG A 146 10.93 -0.67 1.13
CA ARG A 146 12.19 -0.97 1.83
C ARG A 146 13.40 -0.36 1.14
N VAL A 147 13.39 -0.30 -0.20
CA VAL A 147 14.46 0.34 -0.97
C VAL A 147 14.48 1.85 -0.74
N LYS A 148 13.31 2.49 -0.73
CA LYS A 148 13.18 3.96 -0.68
C LYS A 148 13.16 4.55 0.73
N ARG A 149 12.57 3.85 1.71
CA ARG A 149 12.39 4.34 3.10
C ARG A 149 13.31 3.60 4.09
N LYS A 150 14.63 3.77 3.95
CA LYS A 150 15.61 3.15 4.85
C LYS A 150 15.78 3.92 6.17
N GLY A 151 16.08 3.19 7.26
CA GLY A 151 16.47 3.79 8.54
C GLY A 151 15.28 4.36 9.34
N ALA A 152 15.38 5.62 9.78
CA ALA A 152 14.33 6.25 10.60
C ALA A 152 12.97 6.34 9.87
N ASN A 153 12.98 6.36 8.53
CA ASN A 153 11.79 6.51 7.69
C ASN A 153 11.04 5.19 7.46
N GLU A 154 11.61 4.04 7.86
CA GLU A 154 10.95 2.73 7.82
C GLU A 154 9.79 2.67 8.83
N LYS A 155 9.90 3.43 9.93
CA LYS A 155 8.83 3.59 10.92
C LYS A 155 7.70 4.42 10.30
N GLY A 156 6.46 3.99 10.54
CA GLY A 156 5.26 4.71 10.11
C GLY A 156 4.67 4.28 8.77
N VAL A 157 5.04 3.09 8.27
CA VAL A 157 4.34 2.43 7.15
C VAL A 157 3.25 1.51 7.71
N TYR A 158 2.01 1.68 7.24
CA TYR A 158 0.85 0.87 7.61
C TYR A 158 0.17 0.35 6.35
N MET A 159 0.00 -0.96 6.27
CA MET A 159 -0.60 -1.64 5.13
C MET A 159 -1.89 -2.35 5.56
N ARG A 160 -2.97 -2.18 4.80
CA ARG A 160 -4.26 -2.85 5.06
C ARG A 160 -4.91 -3.33 3.77
N PHE A 161 -5.49 -4.53 3.83
CA PHE A 161 -6.42 -5.00 2.81
C PHE A 161 -7.80 -4.43 3.11
N THR A 162 -8.39 -3.76 2.13
CA THR A 162 -9.65 -3.03 2.29
C THR A 162 -10.66 -3.39 1.20
N GLN A 163 -11.91 -3.04 1.48
CA GLN A 163 -13.00 -3.07 0.53
C GLN A 163 -13.66 -1.69 0.59
N ALA A 164 -13.73 -0.97 -0.53
CA ALA A 164 -14.20 0.43 -0.58
C ALA A 164 -15.64 0.66 -0.09
N VAL A 165 -16.41 -0.40 0.14
CA VAL A 165 -17.76 -0.33 0.70
C VAL A 165 -17.74 -0.39 2.24
N ASP A 166 -16.56 -0.48 2.86
CA ASP A 166 -16.43 -0.64 4.30
C ASP A 166 -16.26 0.72 4.99
N SER A 167 -17.24 1.07 5.82
CA SER A 167 -17.21 2.26 6.69
C SER A 167 -16.08 2.23 7.72
N SER A 168 -15.37 1.10 7.81
CA SER A 168 -14.18 0.90 8.63
C SER A 168 -12.95 1.67 8.17
N ILE A 169 -12.88 2.14 6.91
CA ILE A 169 -11.69 2.83 6.38
C ILE A 169 -11.32 4.06 7.22
N MET A 170 -12.30 4.90 7.54
CA MET A 170 -12.05 6.08 8.40
C MET A 170 -11.70 5.64 9.82
N ALA A 171 -12.35 4.60 10.36
CA ALA A 171 -12.01 4.06 11.66
C ALA A 171 -10.56 3.55 11.72
N ASP A 172 -10.08 2.91 10.65
CA ASP A 172 -8.70 2.44 10.52
C ASP A 172 -7.71 3.59 10.43
N ILE A 173 -7.99 4.63 9.63
CA ILE A 173 -7.18 5.85 9.59
C ILE A 173 -7.11 6.48 10.98
N PHE A 174 -8.26 6.63 11.65
CA PHE A 174 -8.33 7.20 13.00
C PHE A 174 -7.56 6.35 14.03
N ASN A 175 -7.67 5.03 13.98
CA ASN A 175 -6.97 4.12 14.88
C ASN A 175 -5.45 4.17 14.67
N ILE A 176 -4.99 4.24 13.42
CA ILE A 176 -3.57 4.34 13.09
C ILE A 176 -2.99 5.67 13.58
N VAL A 177 -3.69 6.78 13.30
CA VAL A 177 -3.31 8.12 13.80
C VAL A 177 -3.27 8.13 15.32
N LYS A 178 -4.29 7.57 15.99
CA LYS A 178 -4.34 7.48 17.45
C LYS A 178 -3.19 6.67 18.03
N ASN A 179 -2.89 5.50 17.47
CA ASN A 179 -1.80 4.65 17.95
C ASN A 179 -0.44 5.35 17.79
N GLN A 180 -0.20 6.02 16.66
CA GLN A 180 1.03 6.83 16.51
C GLN A 180 1.12 7.99 17.50
N ILE A 181 0.00 8.65 17.82
CA ILE A 181 -0.01 9.70 18.84
C ILE A 181 0.41 9.11 20.18
N ILE A 182 -0.16 7.96 20.57
CA ILE A 182 0.14 7.25 21.81
C ILE A 182 1.62 6.80 21.85
N ASP A 183 2.10 6.13 20.81
CA ASP A 183 3.50 5.66 20.74
C ASP A 183 4.50 6.81 20.88
N ASN A 184 4.19 7.98 20.30
CA ASN A 184 5.01 9.17 20.43
C ASN A 184 4.88 9.87 21.79
N LEU A 185 3.73 9.80 22.46
CA LEU A 185 3.58 10.27 23.84
C LEU A 185 4.36 9.38 24.81
N ILE A 186 4.39 8.07 24.57
CA ILE A 186 5.18 7.12 25.35
C ILE A 186 6.68 7.32 25.10
N SER A 187 7.11 7.51 23.85
CA SER A 187 8.53 7.70 23.51
C SER A 187 9.10 9.04 23.98
N LYS A 188 8.27 10.10 24.02
CA LYS A 188 8.59 11.40 24.63
C LYS A 188 8.30 11.45 26.13
N GLY A 189 7.56 10.46 26.63
CA GLY A 189 7.21 10.29 28.02
C GLY A 189 8.42 9.81 28.82
N ILE A 190 9.07 10.78 29.45
CA ILE A 190 10.03 10.57 30.55
C ILE A 190 9.48 9.49 31.49
N PHE A 191 10.31 8.50 31.82
CA PHE A 191 10.12 7.65 33.00
C PHE A 191 9.89 8.56 34.20
N ILE A 192 8.63 8.73 34.62
CA ILE A 192 8.36 9.19 35.98
C ILE A 192 8.58 7.94 36.85
N SER A 193 9.82 7.76 37.29
CA SER A 193 10.10 6.91 38.45
C SER A 193 9.32 7.52 39.62
N VAL A 194 8.34 6.77 40.11
CA VAL A 194 7.66 7.04 41.39
C VAL A 194 8.68 7.04 42.51
#